data_AF-A0A7X6TZQ5-F1
#
_entry.id   AF-A0A7X6TZQ5-F1
#
_cell.length_a   1.000
_cell.length_b   1.000
_cell.length_c   1.000
_cell.angle_alpha   90.00
_cell.angle_beta   90.00
_cell.angle_gamma   90.00
#
_symmetry.space_group_name_H-M   'P 1'
#
loop_
_entity.id
_entity.type
_entity.pdbx_description
1 polymer ?
#
loop_
_entity_poly.entity_id
_entity_poly.type
_entity_poly.pdbx_seq_one_letter_code
_entity_poly.pdbx_strand_id
1 'polypeptide(L)' 'MASNSLSFQTLQRLPYYLDYLREVETENISSTTIAAEFRLHEVQVRKDLASVSR' A
#
# COMPACT_ATOMS: atom_id res chain seq x y z
N MET A 1 -14.62 -7.46 -17.80
CA MET A 1 -13.21 -7.72 -17.41
C MET A 1 -12.63 -6.37 -17.04
N ALA A 2 -12.61 -6.01 -15.75
CA ALA A 2 -12.18 -4.68 -15.33
C ALA A 2 -10.71 -4.50 -15.71
N SER A 3 -10.45 -3.60 -16.66
CA SER A 3 -9.15 -2.98 -16.81
C SER A 3 -8.87 -2.22 -15.51
N ASN A 4 -8.21 -2.88 -14.55
CA ASN A 4 -7.72 -2.24 -13.32
C ASN A 4 -6.64 -1.23 -13.73
N SER A 5 -7.07 -0.06 -14.21
CA SER A 5 -6.20 1.08 -14.41
C SER A 5 -5.78 1.55 -13.03
N LEU A 6 -4.67 0.99 -12.54
CA LEU A 6 -3.98 1.50 -11.37
C LEU A 6 -3.74 3.00 -11.57
N SER A 7 -4.06 3.79 -10.56
CA SER A 7 -3.75 5.21 -10.62
C SER A 7 -2.23 5.39 -10.70
N PHE A 8 -1.77 6.39 -11.46
CA PHE A 8 -0.34 6.70 -11.52
C PHE A 8 0.24 6.94 -10.12
N GLN A 9 -0.56 7.55 -9.23
CA GLN A 9 -0.19 7.79 -7.84
C GLN A 9 -0.03 6.48 -7.04
N THR A 10 -0.86 5.47 -7.31
CA THR A 10 -0.72 4.13 -6.70
C THR A 10 0.59 3.49 -7.16
N LEU A 11 0.88 3.52 -8.46
CA LEU A 11 2.14 2.98 -9.00
C LEU A 11 3.37 3.64 -8.37
N GLN A 12 3.32 4.96 -8.14
CA GLN A 12 4.41 5.67 -7.48
C GLN A 12 4.58 5.29 -6.01
N ARG A 13 3.51 4.90 -5.30
CA ARG A 13 3.57 4.52 -3.87
C ARG A 13 4.03 3.08 -3.62
N LEU A 14 3.77 2.16 -4.56
CA LEU A 14 4.07 0.73 -4.38
C LEU A 14 5.54 0.43 -4.02
N PRO A 15 6.56 1.04 -4.65
CA PRO A 15 7.95 0.79 -4.29
C PRO A 15 8.24 1.15 -2.82
N TYR A 16 7.71 2.29 -2.35
CA TYR A 16 7.89 2.72 -0.96
C TYR A 16 7.22 1.75 0.03
N TYR A 17 6.02 1.27 -0.28
CA TYR A 17 5.39 0.24 0.55
C TYR A 17 6.23 -1.04 0.59
N LEU A 18 6.77 -1.49 -0.55
CA LEU A 18 7.59 -2.69 -0.60
C LEU A 18 8.89 -2.54 0.21
N ASP A 19 9.57 -1.39 0.09
CA ASP A 19 10.80 -1.13 0.83
C ASP A 19 10.55 -1.15 2.34
N TYR A 20 9.49 -0.48 2.80
CA TYR A 20 9.11 -0.51 4.21
C TYR A 20 8.71 -1.93 4.69
N LEU A 21 7.90 -2.66 3.91
CA LEU A 21 7.48 -4.01 4.27
C LEU A 21 8.65 -5.00 4.36
N ARG A 22 9.75 -4.76 3.64
CA ARG A 22 10.97 -5.58 3.73
C ARG A 22 11.76 -5.36 5.01
N GLU A 23 11.63 -4.20 5.63
CA GLU A 23 12.33 -3.85 6.89
C GLU A 23 11.56 -4.32 8.13
N VAL A 24 10.28 -4.69 7.96
CA VAL A 24 9.40 -5.07 9.04
C VAL A 24 9.53 -6.57 9.36
N GLU A 25 9.82 -6.91 10.62
CA GLU A 25 10.00 -8.30 11.09
C GLU A 25 8.70 -8.98 11.58
N THR A 26 7.52 -8.40 11.32
CA THR A 26 6.23 -9.01 11.67
C THR A 26 5.59 -9.69 10.47
N GLU A 27 4.93 -10.82 10.72
CA GLU A 27 4.12 -11.54 9.72
C GLU A 27 2.93 -10.71 9.23
N ASN A 28 2.34 -9.91 10.13
CA ASN A 28 1.15 -9.11 9.84
C ASN A 28 1.35 -7.65 10.27
N ILE A 29 0.97 -6.72 9.40
CA ILE A 29 1.01 -5.28 9.66
C ILE A 29 -0.31 -4.64 9.25
N SER A 30 -0.80 -3.72 10.09
CA SER A 30 -2.06 -3.02 9.85
C SER A 30 -1.90 -1.85 8.87
N SER A 31 -2.96 -1.53 8.12
CA SER A 31 -2.95 -0.38 7.21
C SER A 31 -2.80 0.96 7.94
N THR A 32 -3.20 1.05 9.22
CA THR A 32 -3.01 2.24 10.05
C THR A 32 -1.54 2.47 10.38
N THR A 33 -0.78 1.40 10.66
CA THR A 33 0.67 1.48 10.89
C THR A 33 1.39 2.01 9.65
N ILE A 34 1.11 1.44 8.47
CA ILE A 34 1.71 1.89 7.20
C ILE A 34 1.31 3.35 6.92
N ALA A 35 0.04 3.71 7.15
CA ALA A 35 -0.44 5.06 6.94
C ALA A 35 0.25 6.09 7.84
N ALA A 36 0.52 5.74 9.10
CA ALA A 36 1.24 6.61 10.03
C ALA A 36 2.68 6.87 9.55
N GLU A 37 3.39 5.84 9.09
CA GLU A 37 4.76 5.95 8.57
C GLU A 37 4.85 6.89 7.37
N PHE A 38 3.98 6.68 6.37
CA PHE A 38 3.99 7.46 5.13
C PHE A 38 3.17 8.75 5.19
N ARG A 39 2.62 9.12 6.36
CA ARG A 39 1.71 10.25 6.56
C ARG A 39 0.53 10.25 5.57
N LEU A 40 -0.02 9.07 5.33
CA LEU A 40 -1.18 8.83 4.48
C LEU A 40 -2.44 8.62 5.31
N HIS A 41 -3.59 8.56 4.64
CA HIS A 41 -4.81 8.04 5.22
C HIS A 41 -4.85 6.51 5.08
N GLU A 42 -5.25 5.80 6.13
CA GLU A 42 -5.43 4.33 6.12
C GLU A 42 -6.35 3.83 4.99
N VAL A 43 -7.36 4.62 4.59
CA VAL A 43 -8.23 4.31 3.45
C VAL A 43 -7.44 4.29 2.14
N GLN A 44 -6.44 5.15 1.97
CA GLN A 44 -5.60 5.18 0.77
C GLN A 44 -4.72 3.94 0.69
N VAL A 45 -4.08 3.55 1.79
CA VAL A 45 -3.24 2.35 1.87
C VAL A 45 -4.06 1.11 1.51
N ARG A 46 -5.27 0.97 2.07
CA ARG A 46 -6.18 -0.14 1.75
C ARG A 46 -6.57 -0.19 0.28
N LYS A 47 -6.89 0.95 -0.33
CA LYS A 47 -7.23 1.04 -1.75
C LYS A 47 -6.06 0.66 -2.64
N ASP A 48 -4.86 1.14 -2.32
CA ASP A 48 -3.66 0.83 -3.08
C ASP A 48 -3.34 -0.67 -3.03
N LEU A 49 -3.32 -1.26 -1.83
CA LEU A 49 -3.03 -2.68 -1.66
C LEU A 49 -4.11 -3.57 -2.31
N ALA A 50 -5.39 -3.22 -2.14
CA ALA A 50 -6.50 -3.94 -2.78
C ALA A 50 -6.48 -3.84 -4.32
N SER A 51 -5.83 -2.83 -4.88
CA SER A 51 -5.71 -2.69 -6.33
C SER A 51 -4.67 -3.63 -6.95
N VAL A 52 -3.73 -4.15 -6.13
CA VAL A 52 -2.64 -5.04 -6.56
C VAL A 52 -2.71 -6.44 -5.96
N SER A 53 -3.53 -6.64 -4.93
CA SER A 53 -3.77 -7.93 -4.27
C SER A 53 -5.18 -8.42 -4.58
N ARG A 54 -5.30 -9.68 -4.99
CA ARG A 54 -6.59 -10.37 -5.23
C ARG A 54 -7.02 -11.13 -3.99
#